data_AF-A0A1Z5RIX7-F1
#
_entry.id   AF-A0A1Z5RIX7-F1
#
_cell.length_a   1.000
_cell.length_b   1.000
_cell.length_c   1.000
_cell.angle_alpha   90.00
_cell.angle_beta   90.00
_cell.angle_gamma   90.00
#
_symmetry.space_group_name_H-M   'P 1'
#
loop_
_entity.id
_entity.type
_entity.pdbx_description
1 polymer ?
#
loop_
_entity_poly.entity_id
_entity_poly.type
_entity_poly.pdbx_seq_one_letter_code
_entity_poly.pdbx_strand_id
1 'polypeptide(L)'
;MDRGVVSSPLDHSPASQIVTRRLPPPSLMVSKEGRRRRRRRSGGEDRISGLPDELLHDILVRLRCARAAARTSVLSRRWRHLWADVPELVLVDGPDAPPPPSSRPASFVDTVDAALDAHAAPTLDRLLIALSASDVGSTGAIPAARAAPWLRFAAVRVAGSLLLLVPPRLSYLHPVTLQELPLPACARAKTITLKLQDTWLLRPAAPAPAPAGVFTFTALTALTILYGRMDGGELSALVSSTRCPCLRDLKLRLTLLDDTSDDDVVSIRSDTLRSLWFCIWTHIRRLRLVSPCPSFQSWFGQGDYADDSHQFVDVSRRLHLLDITPDRRSAVALTSLLQKFDEVDELRLIVHIPQGAAGYESFLNETSRLPKCKTLKINLERNGHGLAPSMFHFLKNCTSAKKVSVRLLDLDEDSQHYSCPLSCPCRSTESCRIDDIGSFEEVQNQ
;
A
#
# COMPACT_ATOMS: atom_id res chain seq x y z
N MET A 1 -47.55 -19.18 66.21
CA MET A 1 -48.79 -19.37 66.98
C MET A 1 -49.77 -18.35 66.43
N ASP A 2 -50.60 -18.78 65.49
CA ASP A 2 -52.02 -19.16 65.70
C ASP A 2 -52.90 -17.89 65.80
N ARG A 3 -54.07 -17.71 65.17
CA ARG A 3 -55.02 -18.51 64.37
C ARG A 3 -56.01 -17.50 63.73
N GLY A 4 -56.58 -17.77 62.56
CA GLY A 4 -57.99 -18.21 62.43
C GLY A 4 -58.80 -17.15 61.66
N VAL A 5 -59.23 -17.31 60.41
CA VAL A 5 -60.26 -18.21 59.80
C VAL A 5 -61.70 -17.75 60.09
N VAL A 6 -62.52 -17.79 59.00
CA VAL A 6 -63.99 -17.94 58.84
C VAL A 6 -64.53 -16.83 57.91
N SER A 7 -65.36 -17.01 56.87
CA SER A 7 -65.83 -18.14 56.05
C SER A 7 -66.66 -17.56 54.86
N SER A 8 -66.43 -18.08 53.65
CA SER A 8 -67.34 -18.55 52.57
C SER A 8 -68.88 -18.35 52.68
N PRO A 9 -69.69 -18.33 51.57
CA PRO A 9 -69.70 -19.44 50.60
C PRO A 9 -70.02 -19.19 49.11
N LEU A 10 -69.59 -20.20 48.35
CA LEU A 10 -69.96 -20.62 47.01
C LEU A 10 -71.41 -21.15 46.95
N ASP A 11 -72.02 -21.09 45.77
CA ASP A 11 -73.17 -21.91 45.41
C ASP A 11 -72.97 -22.52 44.01
N HIS A 12 -73.71 -23.59 43.77
CA HIS A 12 -73.33 -24.82 43.08
C HIS A 12 -73.69 -24.92 41.57
N SER A 13 -72.98 -25.86 40.93
CA SER A 13 -73.24 -26.63 39.67
C SER A 13 -74.64 -27.33 39.66
N PRO A 14 -75.13 -28.13 38.66
CA PRO A 14 -74.48 -28.73 37.48
C PRO A 14 -75.36 -29.02 36.20
N ALA A 15 -74.70 -29.66 35.20
CA ALA A 15 -75.14 -30.80 34.36
C ALA A 15 -75.90 -30.65 33.00
N SER A 16 -75.18 -31.09 31.95
CA SER A 16 -75.55 -32.10 30.91
C SER A 16 -76.28 -31.75 29.59
N GLN A 17 -75.47 -31.76 28.52
CA GLN A 17 -75.59 -32.40 27.18
C GLN A 17 -76.96 -32.62 26.51
N ILE A 18 -77.16 -32.04 25.30
CA ILE A 18 -77.80 -32.70 24.13
C ILE A 18 -77.12 -32.25 22.81
N VAL A 19 -76.88 -33.25 21.95
CA VAL A 19 -76.28 -33.28 20.61
C VAL A 19 -77.10 -32.51 19.55
N THR A 20 -76.46 -31.78 18.63
CA THR A 20 -76.80 -31.83 17.18
C THR A 20 -75.61 -31.45 16.31
N ARG A 21 -75.24 -32.37 15.41
CA ARG A 21 -74.28 -32.20 14.31
C ARG A 21 -74.78 -31.14 13.32
N ARG A 22 -73.91 -30.24 12.85
CA ARG A 22 -74.10 -29.46 11.61
C ARG A 22 -72.88 -29.64 10.69
N LEU A 23 -73.13 -30.19 9.51
CA LEU A 23 -72.23 -30.25 8.35
C LEU A 23 -72.24 -28.89 7.60
N PRO A 24 -71.13 -28.46 6.99
CA PRO A 24 -71.14 -27.51 5.88
C PRO A 24 -71.05 -28.22 4.50
N PRO A 25 -71.50 -27.56 3.40
CA PRO A 25 -71.84 -28.20 2.12
C PRO A 25 -70.64 -28.37 1.15
N PRO A 26 -70.78 -29.20 0.08
CA PRO A 26 -69.69 -29.53 -0.82
C PRO A 26 -69.51 -28.56 -2.00
N SER A 27 -68.28 -28.50 -2.48
CA SER A 27 -67.80 -27.80 -3.68
C SER A 27 -68.51 -28.22 -4.96
N LEU A 28 -68.88 -27.25 -5.80
CA LEU A 28 -69.18 -27.47 -7.22
C LEU A 28 -68.17 -26.72 -8.08
N MET A 29 -67.43 -27.52 -8.85
CA MET A 29 -66.58 -27.10 -9.96
C MET A 29 -67.43 -26.42 -11.04
N VAL A 30 -66.97 -25.27 -11.55
CA VAL A 30 -67.34 -24.79 -12.88
C VAL A 30 -66.05 -24.51 -13.65
N SER A 31 -65.79 -25.39 -14.61
CA SER A 31 -64.79 -25.23 -15.66
C SER A 31 -65.16 -24.05 -16.56
N LYS A 32 -64.23 -23.13 -16.80
CA LYS A 32 -64.23 -22.25 -17.98
C LYS A 32 -62.87 -22.30 -18.63
N GLU A 33 -62.72 -23.29 -19.50
CA GLU A 33 -61.76 -23.29 -20.60
C GLU A 33 -62.09 -22.09 -21.51
N GLY A 34 -61.15 -21.17 -21.71
CA GLY A 34 -61.42 -19.97 -22.48
C GLY A 34 -60.21 -19.10 -22.73
N ARG A 35 -59.55 -19.35 -23.87
CA ARG A 35 -58.49 -18.56 -24.52
C ARG A 35 -57.08 -18.73 -23.95
N ARG A 36 -56.45 -19.78 -24.47
CA ARG A 36 -55.10 -19.71 -25.06
C ARG A 36 -54.87 -18.36 -25.75
N ARG A 37 -54.31 -17.39 -25.03
CA ARG A 37 -53.32 -16.49 -25.62
C ARG A 37 -51.96 -17.03 -25.18
N ARG A 38 -51.45 -17.99 -25.96
CA ARG A 38 -50.01 -18.16 -26.13
C ARG A 38 -49.50 -16.80 -26.61
N ARG A 39 -49.18 -15.90 -25.68
CA ARG A 39 -48.10 -14.95 -25.89
C ARG A 39 -46.88 -15.84 -26.06
N ARG A 40 -46.62 -16.27 -27.30
CA ARG A 40 -45.27 -16.48 -27.77
C ARG A 40 -44.60 -15.12 -27.56
N ARG A 41 -44.10 -14.89 -26.34
CA ARG A 41 -42.91 -14.08 -26.19
C ARG A 41 -41.92 -14.82 -27.07
N SER A 42 -41.62 -14.24 -28.21
CA SER A 42 -40.33 -14.46 -28.86
C SER A 42 -39.28 -13.97 -27.85
N GLY A 43 -39.12 -14.72 -26.76
CA GLY A 43 -37.96 -14.62 -25.90
C GLY A 43 -36.86 -15.22 -26.72
N GLY A 44 -35.85 -14.42 -27.08
CA GLY A 44 -34.65 -14.95 -27.71
C GLY A 44 -34.22 -16.21 -26.95
N GLU A 45 -34.01 -17.31 -27.66
CA GLU A 45 -33.48 -18.52 -27.05
C GLU A 45 -32.22 -18.13 -26.28
N ASP A 46 -32.20 -18.40 -24.98
CA ASP A 46 -31.02 -18.25 -24.16
C ASP A 46 -30.04 -19.37 -24.52
N ARG A 47 -29.31 -19.14 -25.62
CA ARG A 47 -28.31 -20.06 -26.17
C ARG A 47 -27.04 -20.10 -25.33
N ILE A 48 -26.85 -19.10 -24.47
CA ILE A 48 -25.68 -18.96 -23.61
C ILE A 48 -25.82 -19.89 -22.40
N SER A 49 -26.99 -19.98 -21.77
CA SER A 49 -27.20 -20.92 -20.65
C SER A 49 -27.22 -22.39 -21.05
N GLY A 50 -27.47 -22.69 -22.33
CA GLY A 50 -27.46 -24.04 -22.91
C GLY A 50 -26.07 -24.60 -23.23
N LEU A 51 -24.98 -23.81 -23.09
CA LEU A 51 -23.62 -24.28 -23.34
C LEU A 51 -23.17 -25.30 -22.26
N PRO A 52 -22.28 -26.27 -22.60
CA PRO A 52 -21.57 -27.10 -21.61
C PRO A 52 -20.74 -26.26 -20.64
N ASP A 53 -20.59 -26.71 -19.38
CA ASP A 53 -19.86 -25.97 -18.34
C ASP A 53 -18.40 -25.67 -18.74
N GLU A 54 -17.76 -26.56 -19.52
CA GLU A 54 -16.41 -26.35 -20.05
C GLU A 54 -16.31 -25.13 -20.96
N LEU A 55 -17.28 -24.92 -21.87
CA LEU A 55 -17.30 -23.75 -22.75
C LEU A 55 -17.64 -22.47 -21.98
N LEU A 56 -18.49 -22.58 -20.96
CA LEU A 56 -18.79 -21.47 -20.06
C LEU A 56 -17.55 -21.06 -19.27
N HIS A 57 -16.82 -22.03 -18.76
CA HIS A 57 -15.56 -21.84 -18.05
C HIS A 57 -14.51 -21.20 -18.97
N ASP A 58 -14.36 -21.68 -20.21
CA ASP A 58 -13.44 -21.12 -21.20
C ASP A 58 -13.74 -19.64 -21.51
N ILE A 59 -15.01 -19.27 -21.65
CA ILE A 59 -15.42 -17.87 -21.86
C ILE A 59 -14.98 -17.02 -20.65
N LEU A 60 -15.16 -17.54 -19.44
CA LEU A 60 -14.88 -16.80 -18.19
C LEU A 60 -13.40 -16.71 -17.85
N VAL A 61 -12.63 -17.78 -18.07
CA VAL A 61 -11.17 -17.76 -17.95
C VAL A 61 -10.56 -16.77 -18.94
N ARG A 62 -11.14 -16.63 -20.14
CA ARG A 62 -10.73 -15.61 -21.12
C ARG A 62 -11.03 -14.18 -20.67
N LEU A 63 -12.01 -13.95 -19.78
CA LEU A 63 -12.22 -12.64 -19.17
C LEU A 63 -11.08 -12.26 -18.22
N ARG A 64 -10.35 -13.26 -17.68
CA ARG A 64 -9.24 -13.10 -16.73
C ARG A 64 -9.57 -12.11 -15.61
N CYS A 65 -10.80 -12.10 -15.13
CA CYS A 65 -11.23 -11.16 -14.09
C CYS A 65 -12.44 -11.71 -13.33
N ALA A 66 -12.25 -12.07 -12.06
CA ALA A 66 -13.32 -12.61 -11.20
C ALA A 66 -14.53 -11.68 -11.10
N ARG A 67 -14.30 -10.35 -11.08
CA ARG A 67 -15.39 -9.37 -11.04
C ARG A 67 -16.24 -9.42 -12.32
N ALA A 68 -15.60 -9.45 -13.49
CA ALA A 68 -16.31 -9.53 -14.77
C ALA A 68 -17.06 -10.87 -14.89
N ALA A 69 -16.41 -11.97 -14.49
CA ALA A 69 -17.03 -13.29 -14.44
C ALA A 69 -18.24 -13.34 -13.49
N ALA A 70 -18.12 -12.77 -12.28
CA ALA A 70 -19.24 -12.72 -11.33
C ALA A 70 -20.42 -11.91 -11.87
N ARG A 71 -20.18 -10.81 -12.62
CA ARG A 71 -21.25 -10.03 -13.27
C ARG A 71 -22.02 -10.81 -14.32
N THR A 72 -21.35 -11.71 -15.03
CA THR A 72 -22.02 -12.58 -16.01
C THR A 72 -22.92 -13.64 -15.38
N SER A 73 -22.93 -13.78 -14.04
CA SER A 73 -23.90 -14.64 -13.33
C SER A 73 -25.36 -14.23 -13.54
N VAL A 74 -25.63 -13.00 -13.98
CA VAL A 74 -26.98 -12.54 -14.37
C VAL A 74 -27.49 -13.27 -15.62
N LEU A 75 -26.59 -13.76 -16.48
CA LEU A 75 -26.95 -14.49 -17.70
C LEU A 75 -27.46 -15.89 -17.38
N SER A 76 -26.95 -16.55 -16.34
CA SER A 76 -27.43 -17.86 -15.89
C SER A 76 -26.92 -18.21 -14.50
N ARG A 77 -27.74 -18.94 -13.73
CA ARG A 77 -27.35 -19.47 -12.40
C ARG A 77 -26.09 -20.36 -12.45
N ARG A 78 -25.83 -21.03 -13.58
CA ARG A 78 -24.64 -21.87 -13.78
C ARG A 78 -23.34 -21.06 -13.75
N TRP A 79 -23.38 -19.78 -14.10
CA TRP A 79 -22.20 -18.93 -14.15
C TRP A 79 -21.79 -18.39 -12.77
N ARG A 80 -22.65 -18.57 -11.75
CA ARG A 80 -22.47 -18.00 -10.41
C ARG A 80 -21.28 -18.57 -9.63
N HIS A 81 -20.82 -19.78 -9.93
CA HIS A 81 -19.69 -20.41 -9.25
C HIS A 81 -18.40 -20.38 -10.06
N LEU A 82 -18.49 -20.20 -11.39
CA LEU A 82 -17.34 -20.26 -12.30
C LEU A 82 -16.34 -19.09 -12.15
N TRP A 83 -16.72 -17.99 -11.48
CA TRP A 83 -15.77 -16.93 -11.14
C TRP A 83 -14.70 -17.40 -10.14
N ALA A 84 -14.96 -18.49 -9.39
CA ALA A 84 -14.03 -19.03 -8.41
C ALA A 84 -12.79 -19.68 -9.04
N ASP A 85 -12.82 -19.96 -10.35
CA ASP A 85 -11.74 -20.66 -11.04
C ASP A 85 -10.84 -19.74 -11.87
N VAL A 86 -11.17 -18.45 -11.97
CA VAL A 86 -10.41 -17.51 -12.80
C VAL A 86 -9.07 -17.11 -12.14
N PRO A 87 -8.00 -16.91 -12.92
CA PRO A 87 -6.65 -16.68 -12.38
C PRO A 87 -6.41 -15.27 -11.80
N GLU A 88 -7.39 -14.37 -11.87
CA GLU A 88 -7.30 -13.01 -11.31
C GLU A 88 -8.48 -12.72 -10.37
N LEU A 89 -8.15 -12.49 -9.11
CA LEU A 89 -9.10 -12.14 -8.06
C LEU A 89 -8.88 -10.69 -7.62
N VAL A 90 -9.88 -9.84 -7.87
CA VAL A 90 -9.83 -8.42 -7.53
C VAL A 90 -11.01 -8.07 -6.64
N LEU A 91 -10.69 -7.72 -5.40
CA LEU A 91 -11.61 -7.38 -4.33
C LEU A 91 -11.36 -5.91 -3.96
N VAL A 92 -12.25 -5.03 -4.39
CA VAL A 92 -12.19 -3.59 -4.12
C VAL A 92 -13.57 -3.17 -3.62
N ASP A 93 -13.61 -2.44 -2.50
CA ASP A 93 -14.85 -1.86 -2.00
C ASP A 93 -15.40 -0.79 -2.96
N GLY A 94 -16.71 -0.80 -3.17
CA GLY A 94 -17.40 0.10 -4.11
C GLY A 94 -18.69 -0.49 -4.70
N PRO A 95 -19.48 0.31 -5.43
CA PRO A 95 -20.77 -0.10 -6.01
C PRO A 95 -20.68 -1.26 -7.01
N ASP A 96 -19.45 -1.61 -7.41
CA ASP A 96 -19.12 -2.62 -8.41
C ASP A 96 -18.52 -3.91 -7.81
N ALA A 97 -18.53 -4.07 -6.48
CA ALA A 97 -18.03 -5.27 -5.78
C ALA A 97 -18.76 -6.56 -6.24
N PRO A 98 -18.08 -7.72 -6.27
CA PRO A 98 -18.72 -8.98 -6.64
C PRO A 98 -19.90 -9.31 -5.69
N PRO A 99 -21.03 -9.83 -6.21
CA PRO A 99 -22.19 -10.12 -5.39
C PRO A 99 -21.85 -11.22 -4.37
N PRO A 100 -22.21 -11.04 -3.08
CA PRO A 100 -21.83 -11.99 -2.05
C PRO A 100 -22.51 -13.36 -2.22
N PRO A 101 -21.89 -14.43 -1.68
CA PRO A 101 -22.47 -15.77 -1.72
C PRO A 101 -23.64 -15.89 -0.75
N SER A 102 -24.88 -15.83 -1.27
CA SER A 102 -26.17 -16.24 -0.65
C SER A 102 -26.59 -15.71 0.74
N SER A 103 -25.68 -15.23 1.58
CA SER A 103 -25.91 -14.42 2.78
C SER A 103 -25.34 -13.02 2.53
N ARG A 104 -25.95 -11.98 3.12
CA ARG A 104 -25.36 -10.63 3.08
C ARG A 104 -24.21 -10.59 4.10
N PRO A 105 -22.93 -10.53 3.69
CA PRO A 105 -21.83 -10.25 4.59
C PRO A 105 -22.09 -8.91 5.29
N ALA A 106 -21.79 -8.85 6.59
CA ALA A 106 -22.04 -7.67 7.40
C ALA A 106 -21.11 -6.50 7.01
N SER A 107 -19.95 -6.81 6.42
CA SER A 107 -18.94 -5.85 5.97
C SER A 107 -18.22 -6.29 4.68
N PHE A 108 -17.51 -5.38 4.02
CA PHE A 108 -16.65 -5.74 2.87
C PHE A 108 -15.53 -6.71 3.28
N VAL A 109 -15.00 -6.60 4.50
CA VAL A 109 -14.00 -7.51 5.05
C VAL A 109 -14.52 -8.95 5.09
N ASP A 110 -15.78 -9.16 5.47
CA ASP A 110 -16.41 -10.49 5.43
C ASP A 110 -16.62 -10.99 4.00
N THR A 111 -16.82 -10.07 3.05
CA THR A 111 -16.87 -10.40 1.62
C THR A 111 -15.51 -10.88 1.12
N VAL A 112 -14.42 -10.28 1.60
CA VAL A 112 -13.05 -10.73 1.29
C VAL A 112 -12.83 -12.13 1.81
N ASP A 113 -13.13 -12.40 3.08
CA ASP A 113 -13.00 -13.74 3.66
C ASP A 113 -13.79 -14.78 2.86
N ALA A 114 -15.09 -14.51 2.64
CA ALA A 114 -15.95 -15.42 1.89
C ALA A 114 -15.49 -15.62 0.44
N ALA A 115 -14.94 -14.59 -0.20
CA ALA A 115 -14.43 -14.69 -1.56
C ALA A 115 -13.15 -15.54 -1.64
N LEU A 116 -12.23 -15.39 -0.66
CA LEU A 116 -11.02 -16.20 -0.59
C LEU A 116 -11.33 -17.67 -0.26
N ASP A 117 -12.30 -17.91 0.64
CA ASP A 117 -12.76 -19.26 0.98
C ASP A 117 -13.44 -19.96 -0.19
N ALA A 118 -14.21 -19.22 -0.99
CA ALA A 118 -14.91 -19.75 -2.16
C ALA A 118 -14.00 -19.91 -3.40
N HIS A 119 -12.82 -19.29 -3.42
CA HIS A 119 -11.95 -19.30 -4.60
C HIS A 119 -11.23 -20.64 -4.76
N ALA A 120 -11.52 -21.33 -5.87
CA ALA A 120 -11.08 -22.70 -6.11
C ALA A 120 -9.82 -22.78 -6.98
N ALA A 121 -9.45 -21.71 -7.69
CA ALA A 121 -8.28 -21.73 -8.57
C ALA A 121 -7.00 -22.12 -7.80
N PRO A 122 -6.26 -23.14 -8.26
CA PRO A 122 -5.06 -23.61 -7.56
C PRO A 122 -3.92 -22.59 -7.62
N THR A 123 -3.95 -21.71 -8.63
CA THR A 123 -2.94 -20.69 -8.88
C THR A 123 -3.59 -19.40 -9.36
N LEU A 124 -3.18 -18.28 -8.75
CA LEU A 124 -3.59 -16.93 -9.10
C LEU A 124 -2.44 -16.17 -9.76
N ASP A 125 -2.68 -15.62 -10.94
CA ASP A 125 -1.78 -14.66 -11.58
C ASP A 125 -1.82 -13.32 -10.84
N ARG A 126 -2.99 -12.94 -10.28
CA ARG A 126 -3.13 -11.68 -9.56
C ARG A 126 -4.16 -11.76 -8.44
N LEU A 127 -3.77 -11.23 -7.27
CA LEU A 127 -4.65 -10.97 -6.14
C LEU A 127 -4.54 -9.49 -5.75
N LEU A 128 -5.65 -8.76 -5.84
CA LEU A 128 -5.76 -7.39 -5.33
C LEU A 128 -6.87 -7.33 -4.28
N ILE A 129 -6.52 -6.92 -3.07
CA ILE A 129 -7.45 -6.60 -1.98
C ILE A 129 -7.25 -5.13 -1.65
N ALA A 130 -8.27 -4.31 -1.87
CA ALA A 130 -8.24 -2.88 -1.54
C ALA A 130 -9.45 -2.51 -0.70
N LEU A 131 -9.16 -1.99 0.49
CA LEU A 131 -10.15 -1.62 1.49
C LEU A 131 -10.35 -0.11 1.47
N SER A 132 -11.59 0.34 1.66
CA SER A 132 -11.93 1.76 1.79
C SER A 132 -11.90 2.19 3.26
N ALA A 133 -11.75 3.48 3.52
CA ALA A 133 -11.84 4.03 4.87
C ALA A 133 -13.23 3.80 5.51
N SER A 134 -14.27 3.66 4.68
CA SER A 134 -15.64 3.31 5.10
C SER A 134 -15.74 1.90 5.70
N ASP A 135 -14.86 0.98 5.31
CA ASP A 135 -14.91 -0.43 5.74
C ASP A 135 -14.37 -0.66 7.15
N VAL A 136 -13.71 0.36 7.72
CA VAL A 136 -12.89 0.18 8.92
C VAL A 136 -13.64 0.51 10.22
N GLY A 137 -14.95 0.73 10.13
CA GLY A 137 -15.81 1.07 11.26
C GLY A 137 -15.35 2.34 12.00
N SER A 138 -15.96 2.61 13.16
CA SER A 138 -15.69 3.83 13.93
C SER A 138 -14.27 3.91 14.51
N THR A 139 -13.53 2.80 14.56
CA THR A 139 -12.17 2.73 15.10
C THR A 139 -11.09 3.01 14.05
N GLY A 140 -11.42 2.97 12.76
CA GLY A 140 -10.43 3.18 11.68
C GLY A 140 -9.32 2.12 11.62
N ALA A 141 -9.45 1.03 12.39
CA ALA A 141 -8.45 -0.01 12.58
C ALA A 141 -8.90 -1.40 12.10
N ILE A 142 -8.13 -2.03 11.22
CA ILE A 142 -8.31 -3.47 10.90
C ILE A 142 -7.36 -4.27 11.77
N PRO A 143 -7.85 -5.29 12.52
CA PRO A 143 -6.96 -6.16 13.26
C PRO A 143 -6.01 -6.94 12.33
N ALA A 144 -4.73 -7.03 12.66
CA ALA A 144 -3.74 -7.77 11.87
C ALA A 144 -4.13 -9.25 11.70
N ALA A 145 -4.79 -9.83 12.71
CA ALA A 145 -5.32 -11.19 12.69
C ALA A 145 -6.33 -11.45 11.54
N ARG A 146 -6.98 -10.41 11.02
CA ARG A 146 -7.88 -10.52 9.86
C ARG A 146 -7.12 -10.53 8.53
N ALA A 147 -6.02 -9.80 8.45
CA ALA A 147 -5.18 -9.77 7.24
C ALA A 147 -4.24 -10.98 7.12
N ALA A 148 -3.84 -11.59 8.23
CA ALA A 148 -2.94 -12.74 8.23
C ALA A 148 -3.44 -13.94 7.40
N PRO A 149 -4.72 -14.37 7.48
CA PRO A 149 -5.29 -15.37 6.58
C PRO A 149 -5.16 -15.00 5.09
N TRP A 150 -5.35 -13.75 4.72
CA TRP A 150 -5.26 -13.30 3.33
C TRP A 150 -3.85 -13.45 2.78
N LEU A 151 -2.83 -13.10 3.57
CA LEU A 151 -1.44 -13.30 3.21
C LEU A 151 -1.08 -14.79 3.12
N ARG A 152 -1.62 -15.64 4.01
CA ARG A 152 -1.42 -17.10 3.93
C ARG A 152 -2.03 -17.69 2.67
N PHE A 153 -3.24 -17.28 2.31
CA PHE A 153 -3.87 -17.66 1.04
C PHE A 153 -2.99 -17.22 -0.15
N ALA A 154 -2.51 -15.96 -0.12
CA ALA A 154 -1.67 -15.42 -1.18
C ALA A 154 -0.35 -16.19 -1.33
N ALA A 155 0.31 -16.53 -0.23
CA ALA A 155 1.58 -17.26 -0.25
C ALA A 155 1.49 -18.62 -0.94
N VAL A 156 0.35 -19.30 -0.80
CA VAL A 156 0.12 -20.62 -1.39
C VAL A 156 -0.32 -20.51 -2.85
N ARG A 157 -1.15 -19.52 -3.18
CA ARG A 157 -1.86 -19.49 -4.47
C ARG A 157 -1.27 -18.51 -5.48
N VAL A 158 -0.66 -17.39 -5.06
CA VAL A 158 -0.27 -16.30 -5.97
C VAL A 158 1.08 -16.58 -6.64
N ALA A 159 1.09 -16.53 -7.97
CA ALA A 159 2.24 -16.74 -8.83
C ALA A 159 2.63 -15.51 -9.69
N GLY A 160 1.86 -14.43 -9.62
CA GLY A 160 2.18 -13.17 -10.27
C GLY A 160 2.21 -12.02 -9.27
N SER A 161 1.11 -11.29 -9.15
CA SER A 161 1.05 -10.04 -8.40
C SER A 161 0.15 -10.10 -7.17
N LEU A 162 0.70 -9.77 -5.99
CA LEU A 162 -0.03 -9.56 -4.75
C LEU A 162 -0.10 -8.07 -4.43
N LEU A 163 -1.30 -7.54 -4.27
CA LEU A 163 -1.55 -6.18 -3.81
C LEU A 163 -2.53 -6.20 -2.63
N LEU A 164 -2.07 -5.78 -1.45
CA LEU A 164 -2.91 -5.58 -0.27
C LEU A 164 -2.86 -4.11 0.11
N LEU A 165 -3.99 -3.41 -0.05
CA LEU A 165 -4.13 -1.98 0.19
C LEU A 165 -5.11 -1.74 1.34
N VAL A 166 -4.55 -1.44 2.50
CA VAL A 166 -5.30 -1.09 3.71
C VAL A 166 -5.13 0.41 3.96
N PRO A 167 -6.21 1.16 4.17
CA PRO A 167 -6.11 2.60 4.41
C PRO A 167 -5.39 2.88 5.73
N PRO A 168 -4.57 3.94 5.78
CA PRO A 168 -3.93 4.37 7.02
C PRO A 168 -4.98 4.86 8.00
N ARG A 169 -4.65 4.83 9.30
CA ARG A 169 -5.54 5.35 10.33
C ARG A 169 -5.71 6.86 10.20
N LEU A 170 -6.91 7.33 10.46
CA LEU A 170 -7.24 8.77 10.51
C LEU A 170 -7.24 9.34 11.94
N SER A 171 -7.05 8.49 12.98
CA SER A 171 -7.21 8.88 14.38
C SER A 171 -5.90 8.80 15.18
N TYR A 172 -5.39 9.96 15.62
CA TYR A 172 -4.19 10.09 16.46
C TYR A 172 -4.47 10.05 17.98
N LEU A 173 -5.73 9.85 18.38
CA LEU A 173 -6.19 10.12 19.75
C LEU A 173 -6.08 8.94 20.74
N HIS A 174 -5.62 7.76 20.32
CA HIS A 174 -5.50 6.60 21.21
C HIS A 174 -4.12 5.94 21.11
N PRO A 175 -3.46 5.61 22.25
CA PRO A 175 -2.29 4.75 22.23
C PRO A 175 -2.73 3.36 21.74
N VAL A 176 -2.08 2.86 20.70
CA VAL A 176 -2.46 1.58 20.10
C VAL A 176 -1.41 0.53 20.37
N THR A 177 -1.85 -0.63 20.83
CA THR A 177 -1.03 -1.84 20.92
C THR A 177 -0.60 -2.29 19.53
N LEU A 178 0.69 -2.57 19.36
CA LEU A 178 1.21 -3.16 18.13
C LEU A 178 0.60 -4.55 17.94
N GLN A 179 0.19 -4.84 16.72
CA GLN A 179 -0.39 -6.14 16.35
C GLN A 179 0.54 -6.83 15.37
N GLU A 180 0.93 -8.06 15.69
CA GLU A 180 1.80 -8.83 14.80
C GLU A 180 1.06 -9.30 13.55
N LEU A 181 1.69 -9.06 12.40
CA LEU A 181 1.26 -9.53 11.10
C LEU A 181 2.33 -10.46 10.52
N PRO A 182 2.11 -11.78 10.53
CA PRO A 182 3.03 -12.71 9.88
C PRO A 182 3.03 -12.49 8.37
N LEU A 183 4.22 -12.31 7.79
CA LEU A 183 4.46 -12.21 6.35
C LEU A 183 5.01 -13.56 5.84
N PRO A 184 4.17 -14.41 5.21
CA PRO A 184 4.58 -15.69 4.67
C PRO A 184 5.41 -15.54 3.39
N ALA A 185 6.25 -16.55 3.09
CA ALA A 185 7.05 -16.60 1.86
C ALA A 185 6.13 -16.86 0.66
N CYS A 186 5.89 -15.81 -0.12
CA CYS A 186 5.16 -15.90 -1.39
C CYS A 186 6.14 -16.30 -2.49
N ALA A 187 6.65 -17.54 -2.45
CA ALA A 187 7.78 -17.99 -3.27
C ALA A 187 7.59 -17.73 -4.77
N ARG A 188 6.36 -17.91 -5.27
CA ARG A 188 6.01 -17.77 -6.69
C ARG A 188 5.61 -16.35 -7.09
N ALA A 189 5.36 -15.45 -6.13
CA ALA A 189 4.93 -14.09 -6.44
C ALA A 189 6.08 -13.27 -7.03
N LYS A 190 5.82 -12.63 -8.17
CA LYS A 190 6.77 -11.74 -8.86
C LYS A 190 6.77 -10.34 -8.29
N THR A 191 5.61 -9.85 -7.87
CA THR A 191 5.47 -8.50 -7.32
C THR A 191 4.60 -8.52 -6.07
N ILE A 192 5.06 -7.88 -5.00
CA ILE A 192 4.31 -7.75 -3.75
C ILE A 192 4.21 -6.26 -3.41
N THR A 193 2.99 -5.77 -3.26
CA THR A 193 2.70 -4.40 -2.79
C THR A 193 1.81 -4.47 -1.57
N LEU A 194 2.33 -4.01 -0.45
CA LEU A 194 1.65 -3.97 0.83
C LEU A 194 1.55 -2.52 1.29
N LYS A 195 0.34 -1.95 1.32
CA LYS A 195 0.05 -0.69 1.97
C LYS A 195 -0.72 -1.03 3.24
N LEU A 196 -0.08 -0.88 4.39
CA LEU A 196 -0.51 -1.47 5.65
C LEU A 196 -0.91 -0.40 6.67
N GLN A 197 -1.42 -0.82 7.83
CA GLN A 197 -1.62 0.10 8.95
C GLN A 197 -0.31 0.27 9.73
N ASP A 198 -0.08 1.47 10.24
CA ASP A 198 1.02 1.87 11.12
C ASP A 198 1.08 1.10 12.45
N THR A 199 -0.02 0.46 12.84
CA THR A 199 -0.12 -0.36 14.05
C THR A 199 0.26 -1.82 13.85
N TRP A 200 0.57 -2.22 12.62
CA TRP A 200 0.93 -3.60 12.30
C TRP A 200 2.45 -3.79 12.35
N LEU A 201 2.90 -4.75 13.15
CA LEU A 201 4.29 -5.19 13.22
C LEU A 201 4.47 -6.38 12.28
N LEU A 202 5.13 -6.18 11.15
CA LEU A 202 5.39 -7.23 10.17
C LEU A 202 6.47 -8.15 10.70
N ARG A 203 6.17 -9.45 10.72
CA ARG A 203 7.08 -10.53 11.12
C ARG A 203 7.27 -11.49 9.95
N PRO A 204 8.43 -11.56 9.28
CA PRO A 204 8.68 -12.59 8.27
C PRO A 204 8.55 -13.98 8.90
N ALA A 205 7.56 -14.77 8.47
CA ALA A 205 7.19 -16.03 9.13
C ALA A 205 7.27 -17.22 8.18
N ALA A 206 7.98 -18.28 8.58
CA ALA A 206 7.97 -19.55 7.85
C ALA A 206 6.60 -20.23 7.98
N PRO A 207 6.07 -20.86 6.91
CA PRO A 207 4.86 -21.67 7.03
C PRO A 207 5.14 -22.89 7.92
N ALA A 208 4.39 -23.04 9.02
CA ALA A 208 4.37 -24.29 9.79
C ALA A 208 3.46 -25.33 9.09
N PRO A 209 3.81 -26.64 9.01
CA PRO A 209 4.99 -27.33 9.49
C PRO A 209 5.96 -27.61 8.32
N ALA A 210 6.70 -26.62 7.83
CA ALA A 210 7.74 -26.88 6.84
C ALA A 210 9.04 -27.31 7.53
N PRO A 211 9.62 -28.48 7.18
CA PRO A 211 10.95 -28.87 7.67
C PRO A 211 11.98 -27.92 7.06
N ALA A 212 12.75 -27.19 7.89
CA ALA A 212 13.93 -26.37 7.59
C ALA A 212 14.13 -26.00 6.10
N GLY A 213 13.07 -25.48 5.48
CA GLY A 213 12.94 -25.24 4.06
C GLY A 213 12.99 -23.74 3.90
N VAL A 214 14.01 -23.27 3.21
CA VAL A 214 14.43 -21.87 3.19
C VAL A 214 13.24 -20.96 2.87
N PHE A 215 12.85 -20.12 3.83
CA PHE A 215 11.89 -19.03 3.64
C PHE A 215 12.43 -18.10 2.54
N THR A 216 11.96 -18.26 1.31
CA THR A 216 12.49 -17.59 0.12
C THR A 216 11.39 -17.12 -0.82
N PHE A 217 11.58 -15.90 -1.30
CA PHE A 217 10.82 -15.28 -2.37
C PHE A 217 11.58 -15.49 -3.69
N THR A 218 11.53 -16.71 -4.21
CA THR A 218 12.38 -17.14 -5.34
C THR A 218 12.09 -16.38 -6.64
N ALA A 219 10.84 -15.95 -6.86
CA ALA A 219 10.42 -15.24 -8.07
C ALA A 219 10.28 -13.72 -7.91
N LEU A 220 10.46 -13.17 -6.71
CA LEU A 220 10.12 -11.78 -6.40
C LEU A 220 11.10 -10.81 -7.06
N THR A 221 10.59 -9.99 -7.97
CA THR A 221 11.35 -8.95 -8.67
C THR A 221 11.09 -7.56 -8.13
N ALA A 222 9.91 -7.32 -7.54
CA ALA A 222 9.55 -6.03 -6.98
C ALA A 222 8.83 -6.16 -5.63
N LEU A 223 9.36 -5.50 -4.60
CA LEU A 223 8.77 -5.43 -3.27
C LEU A 223 8.47 -3.99 -2.90
N THR A 224 7.21 -3.71 -2.59
CA THR A 224 6.76 -2.43 -2.05
C THR A 224 6.06 -2.64 -0.71
N ILE A 225 6.60 -2.06 0.36
CA ILE A 225 5.97 -2.02 1.68
C ILE A 225 5.80 -0.56 2.06
N LEU A 226 4.57 -0.13 2.29
CA LEU A 226 4.22 1.22 2.68
C LEU A 226 3.44 1.18 4.00
N TYR A 227 3.90 1.98 4.96
CA TYR A 227 3.49 2.00 6.35
C TYR A 227 3.73 0.66 7.07
N GLY A 228 3.33 0.60 8.34
CA GLY A 228 3.62 -0.53 9.22
C GLY A 228 4.97 -0.41 9.92
N ARG A 229 5.21 -1.34 10.83
CA ARG A 229 6.43 -1.44 11.64
C ARG A 229 7.17 -2.74 11.37
N MET A 230 8.48 -2.73 11.49
CA MET A 230 9.31 -3.92 11.37
C MET A 230 10.57 -3.76 12.21
N ASP A 231 11.13 -4.88 12.67
CA ASP A 231 12.47 -4.90 13.25
C ASP A 231 13.56 -4.69 12.18
N GLY A 232 14.64 -3.98 12.52
CA GLY A 232 15.73 -3.69 11.58
C GLY A 232 16.49 -4.94 11.11
N GLY A 233 16.69 -5.91 12.01
CA GLY A 233 17.29 -7.21 11.71
C GLY A 233 16.38 -8.07 10.82
N GLU A 234 15.08 -8.10 11.11
CA GLU A 234 14.09 -8.80 10.28
C GLU A 234 13.98 -8.19 8.87
N LEU A 235 14.03 -6.87 8.76
CA LEU A 235 14.06 -6.18 7.46
C LEU A 235 15.30 -6.57 6.67
N SER A 236 16.48 -6.51 7.31
CA SER A 236 17.76 -6.89 6.71
C SER A 236 17.75 -8.35 6.23
N ALA A 237 17.18 -9.24 7.04
CA ALA A 237 17.01 -10.64 6.67
C ALA A 237 16.06 -10.79 5.48
N LEU A 238 14.90 -10.14 5.49
CA LEU A 238 13.88 -10.21 4.44
C LEU A 238 14.44 -9.81 3.06
N VAL A 239 15.18 -8.71 2.98
CA VAL A 239 15.69 -8.15 1.71
C VAL A 239 17.06 -8.70 1.29
N SER A 240 17.61 -9.64 2.05
CA SER A 240 18.87 -10.30 1.71
C SER A 240 18.76 -11.10 0.40
N SER A 241 19.86 -11.17 -0.36
CA SER A 241 19.99 -11.99 -1.58
C SER A 241 19.63 -13.47 -1.37
N THR A 242 19.78 -14.00 -0.15
CA THR A 242 19.39 -15.38 0.16
C THR A 242 17.87 -15.57 0.19
N ARG A 243 17.12 -14.56 0.65
CA ARG A 243 15.66 -14.60 0.71
C ARG A 243 14.99 -14.04 -0.54
N CYS A 244 15.59 -13.07 -1.21
CA CYS A 244 15.03 -12.41 -2.39
C CYS A 244 16.06 -12.36 -3.53
N PRO A 245 16.41 -13.50 -4.16
CA PRO A 245 17.51 -13.59 -5.12
C PRO A 245 17.26 -12.87 -6.46
N CYS A 246 16.02 -12.51 -6.78
CA CYS A 246 15.64 -11.87 -8.04
C CYS A 246 15.18 -10.41 -7.87
N LEU A 247 15.34 -9.82 -6.69
CA LEU A 247 14.77 -8.53 -6.34
C LEU A 247 15.49 -7.38 -7.06
N ARG A 248 14.76 -6.71 -7.94
CA ARG A 248 15.24 -5.56 -8.74
C ARG A 248 14.75 -4.24 -8.19
N ASP A 249 13.50 -4.19 -7.75
CA ASP A 249 12.87 -2.95 -7.30
C ASP A 249 12.42 -3.07 -5.84
N LEU A 250 12.99 -2.26 -4.97
CA LEU A 250 12.65 -2.23 -3.55
C LEU A 250 12.13 -0.85 -3.17
N LYS A 251 10.90 -0.80 -2.64
CA LYS A 251 10.26 0.43 -2.15
C LYS A 251 9.78 0.24 -0.72
N LEU A 252 10.39 0.93 0.24
CA LEU A 252 10.09 0.79 1.66
C LEU A 252 9.73 2.14 2.28
N ARG A 253 8.50 2.28 2.79
CA ARG A 253 8.07 3.35 3.69
C ARG A 253 7.65 2.69 4.99
N LEU A 254 8.43 2.69 6.06
CA LEU A 254 8.04 2.00 7.29
C LEU A 254 8.67 2.63 8.53
N THR A 255 8.17 2.25 9.70
CA THR A 255 8.74 2.63 10.99
C THR A 255 9.56 1.47 11.53
N LEU A 256 10.84 1.67 11.82
CA LEU A 256 11.62 0.65 12.52
C LEU A 256 11.36 0.75 14.01
N LEU A 257 11.39 -0.39 14.70
CA LEU A 257 11.40 -0.38 16.16
C LEU A 257 12.78 0.10 16.63
N ASP A 258 12.81 1.01 17.60
CA ASP A 258 14.05 1.45 18.25
C ASP A 258 14.54 0.30 19.12
N ASP A 259 15.54 -0.46 18.67
CA ASP A 259 16.22 -1.39 19.55
C ASP A 259 17.23 -0.57 20.34
N THR A 260 17.25 -0.70 21.66
CA THR A 260 18.17 0.06 22.54
C THR A 260 19.64 -0.34 22.36
N SER A 261 19.95 -1.11 21.31
CA SER A 261 21.29 -1.56 20.94
C SER A 261 21.98 -0.50 20.08
N ASP A 262 23.29 -0.32 20.30
CA ASP A 262 24.12 0.64 19.57
C ASP A 262 24.35 0.23 18.09
N ASP A 263 23.74 -0.89 17.66
CA ASP A 263 23.89 -1.58 16.37
C ASP A 263 22.64 -1.50 15.48
N ASP A 264 21.86 -0.40 15.54
CA ASP A 264 20.73 -0.11 14.63
C ASP A 264 21.21 0.10 13.17
N VAL A 265 21.74 -0.97 12.58
CA VAL A 265 22.29 -1.04 11.22
C VAL A 265 21.36 -1.89 10.38
N VAL A 266 20.58 -1.24 9.51
CA VAL A 266 19.84 -1.96 8.47
C VAL A 266 20.80 -2.30 7.34
N SER A 267 21.02 -3.58 7.06
CA SER A 267 21.88 -4.02 5.96
C SER A 267 21.09 -4.61 4.80
N ILE A 268 21.22 -4.00 3.63
CA ILE A 268 20.62 -4.47 2.38
C ILE A 268 21.75 -5.01 1.52
N ARG A 269 21.82 -6.34 1.35
CA ARG A 269 22.79 -7.00 0.48
C ARG A 269 22.10 -7.66 -0.71
N SER A 270 22.17 -7.03 -1.87
CA SER A 270 21.56 -7.54 -3.10
C SER A 270 22.44 -7.33 -4.33
N ASP A 271 22.65 -8.40 -5.08
CA ASP A 271 23.36 -8.46 -6.36
C ASP A 271 22.48 -8.13 -7.58
N THR A 272 21.15 -8.13 -7.40
CA THR A 272 20.18 -7.94 -8.49
C THR A 272 19.42 -6.61 -8.43
N LEU A 273 19.58 -5.84 -7.34
CA LEU A 273 18.83 -4.61 -7.11
C LEU A 273 19.21 -3.52 -8.13
N ARG A 274 18.19 -2.96 -8.77
CA ARG A 274 18.28 -1.86 -9.76
C ARG A 274 17.74 -0.54 -9.22
N SER A 275 16.69 -0.60 -8.41
CA SER A 275 16.03 0.57 -7.84
C SER A 275 15.80 0.38 -6.35
N LEU A 276 16.18 1.39 -5.57
CA LEU A 276 15.91 1.48 -4.14
C LEU A 276 15.20 2.78 -3.82
N TRP A 277 14.01 2.67 -3.25
CA TRP A 277 13.28 3.78 -2.63
C TRP A 277 13.09 3.46 -1.15
N PHE A 278 13.54 4.37 -0.29
CA PHE A 278 13.63 4.11 1.13
C PHE A 278 13.21 5.36 1.92
N CYS A 279 12.20 5.22 2.77
CA CYS A 279 11.72 6.27 3.64
C CYS A 279 11.38 5.71 5.02
N ILE A 280 12.13 6.11 6.05
CA ILE A 280 11.95 5.59 7.40
C ILE A 280 11.76 6.75 8.37
N TRP A 281 10.76 6.59 9.24
CA TRP A 281 10.27 7.65 10.13
C TRP A 281 10.93 7.65 11.52
N THR A 282 11.77 6.67 11.84
CA THR A 282 12.57 6.61 13.07
C THR A 282 14.04 6.89 12.78
N HIS A 283 14.81 7.28 13.81
CA HIS A 283 16.23 7.59 13.70
C HIS A 283 17.01 6.33 13.31
N ILE A 284 17.27 6.15 12.01
CA ILE A 284 18.22 5.12 11.59
C ILE A 284 19.62 5.64 11.95
N ARG A 285 20.28 4.95 12.87
CA ARG A 285 21.68 5.26 13.17
C ARG A 285 22.61 4.89 12.03
N ARG A 286 22.39 3.80 11.27
CA ARG A 286 23.17 3.42 10.07
C ARG A 286 22.36 2.63 9.04
N LEU A 287 22.53 2.95 7.75
CA LEU A 287 22.09 2.11 6.63
C LEU A 287 23.31 1.57 5.91
N ARG A 288 23.43 0.25 5.79
CA ARG A 288 24.49 -0.41 5.03
C ARG A 288 23.94 -1.03 3.76
N LEU A 289 24.08 -0.32 2.64
CA LEU A 289 23.74 -0.85 1.32
C LEU A 289 24.98 -1.50 0.71
N VAL A 290 24.92 -2.81 0.50
CA VAL A 290 25.92 -3.58 -0.23
C VAL A 290 25.27 -4.07 -1.52
N SER A 291 25.50 -3.35 -2.62
CA SER A 291 24.94 -3.77 -3.90
C SER A 291 26.01 -3.77 -4.98
N PRO A 292 26.64 -4.92 -5.27
CA PRO A 292 27.62 -5.05 -6.35
C PRO A 292 26.97 -4.97 -7.74
N CYS A 293 25.69 -4.58 -7.84
CA CYS A 293 24.95 -4.56 -9.09
C CYS A 293 25.38 -3.34 -9.93
N PRO A 294 26.03 -3.54 -11.10
CA PRO A 294 26.43 -2.43 -11.96
C PRO A 294 25.21 -1.74 -12.60
N SER A 295 24.04 -2.38 -12.58
CA SER A 295 22.77 -1.83 -13.10
C SER A 295 21.93 -1.09 -12.06
N PHE A 296 22.51 -0.73 -10.91
CA PHE A 296 21.84 0.12 -9.93
C PHE A 296 21.63 1.53 -10.50
N GLN A 297 20.37 1.90 -10.73
CA GLN A 297 19.96 3.06 -11.52
C GLN A 297 19.32 4.15 -10.67
N SER A 298 18.55 3.81 -9.64
CA SER A 298 17.76 4.79 -8.90
C SER A 298 17.87 4.62 -7.39
N TRP A 299 18.12 5.74 -6.72
CA TRP A 299 18.06 5.86 -5.27
C TRP A 299 17.11 6.97 -4.87
N PHE A 300 16.20 6.68 -3.95
CA PHE A 300 15.39 7.66 -3.26
C PHE A 300 15.53 7.47 -1.75
N GLY A 301 15.78 8.57 -1.05
CA GLY A 301 15.85 8.59 0.40
C GLY A 301 15.04 9.73 1.02
N GLN A 302 14.20 9.42 2.01
CA GLN A 302 13.57 10.39 2.91
C GLN A 302 13.58 9.95 4.38
N GLY A 303 14.22 10.69 5.29
CA GLY A 303 14.27 10.35 6.73
C GLY A 303 15.26 11.19 7.52
N ASP A 304 15.24 11.04 8.84
CA ASP A 304 16.24 11.64 9.73
C ASP A 304 17.55 10.85 9.60
N TYR A 305 18.31 11.22 8.57
CA TYR A 305 19.63 10.69 8.33
C TYR A 305 20.56 11.33 9.38
N ALA A 306 20.74 10.64 10.50
CA ALA A 306 21.77 11.00 11.45
C ALA A 306 23.14 10.69 10.81
N ASP A 307 23.84 11.77 10.44
CA ASP A 307 25.30 11.96 10.42
C ASP A 307 26.16 10.82 9.84
N ASP A 308 26.88 11.01 8.72
CA ASP A 308 28.05 10.24 8.20
C ASP A 308 28.09 8.70 8.27
N SER A 309 27.00 8.06 8.67
CA SER A 309 26.97 6.72 9.23
C SER A 309 26.44 5.69 8.25
N HIS A 310 25.85 6.15 7.13
CA HIS A 310 25.40 5.32 6.04
C HIS A 310 26.59 4.83 5.19
N GLN A 311 26.72 3.50 5.13
CA GLN A 311 27.77 2.81 4.40
C GLN A 311 27.21 2.28 3.08
N PHE A 312 27.62 2.89 1.98
CA PHE A 312 27.38 2.37 0.64
C PHE A 312 28.65 1.64 0.21
N VAL A 313 28.57 0.31 0.12
CA VAL A 313 29.70 -0.57 -0.22
C VAL A 313 29.40 -1.21 -1.58
N ASP A 314 30.35 -1.14 -2.50
CA ASP A 314 30.26 -1.68 -3.86
C ASP A 314 29.12 -1.14 -4.73
N VAL A 315 28.51 -0.01 -4.36
CA VAL A 315 27.46 0.65 -5.15
C VAL A 315 28.09 1.44 -6.31
N SER A 316 27.47 1.39 -7.49
CA SER A 316 27.87 2.20 -8.65
C SER A 316 27.95 3.68 -8.29
N ARG A 317 29.06 4.34 -8.64
CA ARG A 317 29.23 5.80 -8.54
C ARG A 317 28.46 6.58 -9.61
N ARG A 318 27.85 5.87 -10.57
CA ARG A 318 27.02 6.42 -11.63
C ARG A 318 25.58 5.98 -11.43
N LEU A 319 24.65 6.93 -11.34
CA LEU A 319 23.21 6.66 -11.22
C LEU A 319 22.43 7.28 -12.37
N HIS A 320 21.27 6.71 -12.69
CA HIS A 320 20.31 7.36 -13.59
C HIS A 320 19.47 8.39 -12.83
N LEU A 321 19.03 8.07 -11.60
CA LEU A 321 18.21 8.95 -10.78
C LEU A 321 18.73 8.96 -9.33
N LEU A 322 18.99 10.15 -8.80
CA LEU A 322 19.22 10.37 -7.38
C LEU A 322 18.17 11.35 -6.87
N ASP A 323 17.29 10.89 -5.99
CA ASP A 323 16.20 11.71 -5.43
C ASP A 323 16.33 11.79 -3.92
N ILE A 324 16.77 12.95 -3.43
CA ILE A 324 17.06 13.17 -2.02
C ILE A 324 16.01 14.12 -1.45
N THR A 325 15.30 13.66 -0.43
CA THR A 325 14.40 14.48 0.38
C THR A 325 14.95 14.51 1.81
N PRO A 326 15.82 15.47 2.15
CA PRO A 326 16.38 15.61 3.49
C PRO A 326 15.28 15.93 4.51
N ASP A 327 15.47 15.49 5.76
CA ASP A 327 14.65 15.92 6.87
C ASP A 327 14.94 17.40 7.21
N ARG A 328 13.94 18.13 7.71
CA ARG A 328 14.07 19.55 8.07
C ARG A 328 15.08 19.80 9.19
N ARG A 329 15.47 18.75 9.92
CA ARG A 329 16.27 18.83 11.16
C ARG A 329 17.75 18.51 10.99
N SER A 330 18.15 17.76 9.95
CA SER A 330 19.53 17.28 9.76
C SER A 330 20.03 17.62 8.37
N ALA A 331 20.91 18.61 8.31
CA ALA A 331 21.43 19.20 7.09
C ALA A 331 22.75 18.51 6.63
N VAL A 332 23.55 18.01 7.58
CA VAL A 332 24.85 17.32 7.38
C VAL A 332 24.76 16.10 6.45
N ALA A 333 23.66 15.35 6.51
CA ALA A 333 23.53 14.09 5.76
C ALA A 333 23.48 14.23 4.24
N LEU A 334 23.08 15.40 3.73
CA LEU A 334 22.97 15.65 2.29
C LEU A 334 24.35 15.63 1.63
N THR A 335 25.34 16.29 2.25
CA THR A 335 26.73 16.40 1.75
C THR A 335 27.37 15.04 1.55
N SER A 336 27.30 14.19 2.58
CA SER A 336 28.01 12.91 2.61
C SER A 336 27.40 11.90 1.65
N LEU A 337 26.13 12.07 1.27
CA LEU A 337 25.48 11.25 0.26
C LEU A 337 25.77 11.75 -1.15
N LEU A 338 25.73 13.06 -1.38
CA LEU A 338 26.04 13.66 -2.68
C LEU A 338 27.48 13.37 -3.12
N GLN A 339 28.44 13.45 -2.19
CA GLN A 339 29.86 13.20 -2.48
C GLN A 339 30.19 11.74 -2.82
N LYS A 340 29.26 10.80 -2.63
CA LYS A 340 29.48 9.38 -2.97
C LYS A 340 29.25 9.07 -4.45
N PHE A 341 28.55 9.93 -5.18
CA PHE A 341 28.23 9.72 -6.59
C PHE A 341 28.98 10.74 -7.45
N ASP A 342 29.60 10.27 -8.53
CA ASP A 342 30.40 11.12 -9.42
C ASP A 342 29.52 11.69 -10.56
N GLU A 343 28.61 10.87 -11.11
CA GLU A 343 27.71 11.25 -12.20
C GLU A 343 26.29 10.71 -11.99
N VAL A 344 25.28 11.55 -12.25
CA VAL A 344 23.86 11.22 -12.13
C VAL A 344 23.11 11.75 -13.35
N ASP A 345 22.32 10.95 -14.07
CA ASP A 345 21.57 11.50 -15.22
C ASP A 345 20.50 12.52 -14.78
N GLU A 346 19.73 12.20 -13.73
CA GLU A 346 18.71 13.07 -13.13
C GLU A 346 18.92 13.20 -11.61
N LEU A 347 19.23 14.41 -11.14
CA LEU A 347 19.33 14.74 -9.72
C LEU A 347 18.06 15.48 -9.29
N ARG A 348 17.33 14.95 -8.31
CA ARG A 348 16.18 15.60 -7.69
C ARG A 348 16.51 15.91 -6.23
N LEU A 349 16.38 17.18 -5.86
CA LEU A 349 16.62 17.66 -4.51
C LEU A 349 15.37 18.37 -4.02
N ILE A 350 14.87 17.95 -2.86
CA ILE A 350 13.97 18.78 -2.06
C ILE A 350 14.85 19.52 -1.06
N VAL A 351 14.76 20.85 -1.02
CA VAL A 351 15.69 21.65 -0.23
C VAL A 351 14.91 22.48 0.77
N HIS A 352 15.17 22.22 2.04
CA HIS A 352 14.71 23.02 3.16
C HIS A 352 15.87 23.88 3.63
N ILE A 353 15.78 25.21 3.49
CA ILE A 353 16.79 26.14 4.00
C ILE A 353 16.33 26.59 5.40
N PRO A 354 17.06 26.22 6.48
CA PRO A 354 16.73 26.68 7.83
C PRO A 354 16.84 28.20 7.94
N GLN A 355 16.03 28.80 8.81
CA GLN A 355 16.01 30.25 9.00
C GLN A 355 17.34 30.78 9.59
N GLY A 356 17.73 31.99 9.17
CA GLY A 356 18.88 32.72 9.73
C GLY A 356 20.18 32.54 8.92
N ALA A 357 21.20 33.34 9.23
CA ALA A 357 22.46 33.36 8.50
C ALA A 357 23.20 32.00 8.55
N ALA A 358 23.26 31.39 9.75
CA ALA A 358 23.88 30.07 9.93
C ALA A 358 23.17 28.96 9.15
N GLY A 359 21.83 29.01 9.05
CA GLY A 359 21.06 28.05 8.25
C GLY A 359 21.37 28.14 6.76
N TYR A 360 21.53 29.36 6.25
CA TYR A 360 21.94 29.59 4.86
C TYR A 360 23.39 29.16 4.60
N GLU A 361 24.32 29.40 5.51
CA GLU A 361 25.71 28.93 5.40
C GLU A 361 25.82 27.40 5.43
N SER A 362 25.04 26.74 6.29
CA SER A 362 24.94 25.27 6.31
C SER A 362 24.51 24.74 4.95
N PHE A 363 23.45 25.32 4.39
CA PHE A 363 22.97 25.00 3.04
C PHE A 363 24.05 25.15 1.96
N LEU A 364 24.80 26.26 1.95
CA LEU A 364 25.87 26.49 0.98
C LEU A 364 27.01 25.47 1.11
N ASN A 365 27.36 25.11 2.35
CA ASN A 365 28.41 24.12 2.60
C ASN A 365 27.98 22.73 2.14
N GLU A 366 26.72 22.36 2.39
CA GLU A 366 26.18 21.04 2.04
C GLU A 366 26.00 20.82 0.55
N THR A 367 25.62 21.88 -0.16
CA THR A 367 25.40 21.85 -1.61
C THR A 367 26.58 22.37 -2.42
N SER A 368 27.74 22.55 -1.76
CA SER A 368 28.99 22.99 -2.39
C SER A 368 29.54 22.02 -3.43
N ARG A 369 29.25 20.72 -3.31
CA ARG A 369 29.77 19.66 -4.19
C ARG A 369 28.64 18.76 -4.66
N LEU A 370 28.08 19.08 -5.83
CA LEU A 370 27.04 18.29 -6.47
C LEU A 370 27.66 17.29 -7.46
N PRO A 371 27.08 16.09 -7.63
CA PRO A 371 27.48 15.17 -8.69
C PRO A 371 27.24 15.80 -10.05
N LYS A 372 28.01 15.40 -11.06
CA LYS A 372 27.75 15.85 -12.43
C LYS A 372 26.37 15.36 -12.86
N CYS A 373 25.54 16.26 -13.35
CA CYS A 373 24.12 15.99 -13.58
C CYS A 373 23.69 16.41 -15.00
N LYS A 374 22.85 15.64 -15.72
CA LYS A 374 22.27 16.11 -17.01
C LYS A 374 20.99 16.92 -16.77
N THR A 375 20.15 16.43 -15.87
CA THR A 375 18.91 17.09 -15.44
C THR A 375 18.97 17.37 -13.95
N LEU A 376 18.75 18.63 -13.55
CA LEU A 376 18.66 19.06 -12.17
C LEU A 376 17.23 19.49 -11.86
N LYS A 377 16.55 18.80 -10.95
CA LYS A 377 15.23 19.21 -10.45
C LYS A 377 15.33 19.64 -9.00
N ILE A 378 14.90 20.84 -8.70
CA ILE A 378 14.97 21.42 -7.37
C ILE A 378 13.56 21.77 -6.93
N ASN A 379 13.13 21.19 -5.82
CA ASN A 379 11.91 21.57 -5.12
C ASN A 379 12.33 22.44 -3.93
N LEU A 380 12.07 23.74 -4.02
CA LEU A 380 12.40 24.71 -2.97
C LEU A 380 11.14 25.04 -2.17
N GLU A 381 11.21 24.93 -0.86
CA GLU A 381 10.18 25.50 0.00
C GLU A 381 10.23 27.02 -0.05
N ARG A 382 9.05 27.65 -0.03
CA ARG A 382 8.92 29.12 0.00
C ARG A 382 9.25 29.68 1.39
N ASN A 383 10.48 29.46 1.84
CA ASN A 383 10.98 29.96 3.10
C ASN A 383 11.69 31.30 2.87
N GLY A 384 11.75 32.17 3.88
CA GLY A 384 12.20 33.57 3.80
C GLY A 384 13.60 33.90 3.26
N HIS A 385 14.34 32.91 2.75
CA HIS A 385 15.64 33.06 2.12
C HIS A 385 15.51 33.39 0.63
N GLY A 386 16.49 34.12 0.08
CA GLY A 386 16.45 34.53 -1.32
C GLY A 386 16.52 33.35 -2.28
N LEU A 387 15.43 33.11 -3.02
CA LEU A 387 15.32 32.09 -4.08
C LEU A 387 16.45 32.20 -5.11
N ALA A 388 16.71 33.42 -5.59
CA ALA A 388 17.74 33.67 -6.59
C ALA A 388 19.15 33.28 -6.10
N PRO A 389 19.65 33.77 -4.94
CA PRO A 389 20.92 33.33 -4.36
C PRO A 389 21.08 31.81 -4.25
N SER A 390 20.05 31.10 -3.75
CA SER A 390 20.08 29.65 -3.64
C SER A 390 20.15 28.95 -4.99
N MET A 391 19.38 29.44 -5.97
CA MET A 391 19.42 28.93 -7.34
C MET A 391 20.78 29.16 -8.00
N PHE A 392 21.37 30.36 -7.84
CA PHE A 392 22.70 30.64 -8.37
C PHE A 392 23.78 29.75 -7.77
N HIS A 393 23.70 29.45 -6.47
CA HIS A 393 24.60 28.48 -5.84
C HIS A 393 24.51 27.10 -6.49
N PHE A 394 23.30 26.58 -6.71
CA PHE A 394 23.10 25.31 -7.41
C PHE A 394 23.66 25.30 -8.84
N LEU A 395 23.42 26.37 -9.60
CA LEU A 395 23.89 26.47 -10.99
C LEU A 395 25.41 26.55 -11.08
N LYS A 396 26.07 27.23 -10.13
CA LYS A 396 27.54 27.26 -10.03
C LYS A 396 28.13 25.90 -9.67
N ASN A 397 27.44 25.11 -8.85
CA ASN A 397 27.94 23.82 -8.38
C ASN A 397 27.53 22.62 -9.25
N CYS A 398 26.50 22.71 -10.11
CA CYS A 398 26.22 21.72 -11.17
C CYS A 398 26.31 22.36 -12.57
N THR A 399 27.53 22.68 -13.02
CA THR A 399 27.81 23.24 -14.36
C THR A 399 27.55 22.27 -15.52
N SER A 400 27.34 21.00 -15.24
CA SER A 400 27.07 19.96 -16.25
C SER A 400 25.59 19.81 -16.61
N ALA A 401 24.69 20.44 -15.85
CA ALA A 401 23.26 20.37 -16.07
C ALA A 401 22.87 21.01 -17.41
N LYS A 402 22.14 20.27 -18.25
CA LYS A 402 21.55 20.78 -19.49
C LYS A 402 20.11 21.26 -19.30
N LYS A 403 19.39 20.59 -18.39
CA LYS A 403 17.99 20.88 -18.06
C LYS A 403 17.86 21.18 -16.57
N VAL A 404 17.28 22.32 -16.24
CA VAL A 404 16.97 22.70 -14.86
C VAL A 404 15.47 22.87 -14.72
N SER A 405 14.88 22.25 -13.70
CA SER A 405 13.47 22.41 -13.35
C SER A 405 13.36 22.84 -11.91
N VAL A 406 12.67 23.95 -11.66
CA VAL A 406 12.43 24.45 -10.31
C VAL A 406 10.95 24.36 -10.01
N ARG A 407 10.61 23.79 -8.86
CA ARG A 407 9.25 23.80 -8.32
C ARG A 407 9.28 24.50 -6.98
N LEU A 408 8.40 25.46 -6.79
CA LEU A 408 8.17 26.08 -5.49
C LEU A 408 7.11 25.28 -4.74
N LEU A 409 7.44 24.84 -3.53
CA LEU A 409 6.52 24.15 -2.64
C LEU A 409 5.91 25.18 -1.68
N ASP A 410 4.58 25.26 -1.66
CA ASP A 410 3.83 26.04 -0.69
C ASP A 410 3.49 25.10 0.49
N LEU A 411 4.02 25.38 1.68
CA LEU A 411 3.70 24.64 2.90
C LEU A 411 3.24 25.62 3.98
N ASP A 412 2.05 25.34 4.51
CA ASP A 412 1.30 25.93 5.62
C ASP A 412 1.08 27.46 5.63
N GLU A 413 -0.20 27.85 5.66
CA GLU A 413 -0.72 29.23 5.80
C GLU A 413 -0.23 29.97 7.07
N ASP A 414 0.39 29.24 8.01
CA ASP A 414 0.91 29.74 9.29
C ASP A 414 2.41 30.11 9.27
N SER A 415 3.10 29.92 8.14
CA SER A 415 4.52 30.31 8.01
C SER A 415 4.65 31.83 7.88
N GLN A 416 4.68 32.52 9.03
CA GLN A 416 5.01 33.96 9.11
C GLN A 416 6.19 34.25 8.18
N HIS A 417 6.03 35.22 7.28
CA HIS A 417 7.06 35.65 6.33
C HIS A 417 8.34 36.06 7.07
N TYR A 418 9.24 35.10 7.27
CA TYR A 418 10.54 35.37 7.86
C TYR A 418 11.31 36.26 6.88
N SER A 419 11.64 37.48 7.29
CA SER A 419 12.48 38.37 6.49
C SER A 419 13.92 38.20 6.93
N CYS A 420 14.78 37.70 6.04
CA CYS A 420 16.20 37.55 6.36
C CYS A 420 16.83 38.87 6.82
N PRO A 421 17.67 38.86 7.88
CA PRO A 421 18.39 40.05 8.31
C PRO A 421 19.34 40.55 7.21
N LEU A 422 19.66 41.86 7.21
CA LEU A 422 20.57 42.47 6.22
C LEU A 422 21.98 41.86 6.25
N SER A 423 22.39 41.31 7.39
CA SER A 423 23.65 40.58 7.55
C SER A 423 23.63 39.15 6.98
N CYS A 424 22.49 38.67 6.48
CA CYS A 424 22.39 37.32 5.94
C CYS A 424 23.10 37.24 4.57
N PRO A 425 23.96 36.22 4.33
CA PRO A 425 24.68 36.09 3.05
C PRO A 425 23.78 35.95 1.82
N CYS A 426 22.51 35.54 2.00
CA CYS A 426 21.54 35.50 0.92
C CYS A 426 21.16 36.90 0.36
N ARG A 427 21.46 37.99 1.09
CA ARG A 427 21.24 39.37 0.63
C ARG A 427 22.49 40.03 0.05
N SER A 428 23.63 39.33 0.05
CA SER A 428 24.85 39.82 -0.59
C SER A 428 24.70 39.85 -2.11
N THR A 429 25.17 40.92 -2.74
CA THR A 429 25.20 41.05 -4.21
C THR A 429 26.12 40.01 -4.86
N GLU A 430 27.12 39.50 -4.13
CA GLU A 430 28.04 38.47 -4.62
C GLU A 430 27.37 37.11 -4.83
N SER A 431 26.36 36.81 -4.00
CA SER A 431 25.57 35.57 -4.08
C SER A 431 24.75 35.48 -5.38
N CYS A 432 24.59 36.58 -6.11
CA CYS A 432 23.84 36.66 -7.37
C CYS A 432 24.71 36.87 -8.62
N ARG A 433 26.05 36.83 -8.52
CA ARG A 433 26.94 36.98 -9.69
C ARG A 433 26.81 35.77 -10.63
N ILE A 434 26.79 36.01 -11.95
CA ILE A 434 26.46 35.03 -13.01
C ILE A 434 27.72 34.48 -13.71
N ASP A 435 28.91 34.97 -13.37
CA ASP A 435 30.13 34.90 -14.20
C ASP A 435 30.63 33.48 -14.59
N ASP A 436 30.12 32.41 -13.95
CA ASP A 436 30.53 31.01 -14.17
C ASP A 436 29.40 30.05 -14.61
N ILE A 437 28.28 30.58 -15.07
CA ILE A 437 27.08 29.78 -15.36
C ILE A 437 27.02 29.40 -16.85
N GLY A 438 27.02 28.08 -17.13
CA GLY A 438 26.98 27.53 -18.50
C GLY A 438 25.67 27.75 -19.25
N SER A 439 25.66 27.49 -20.56
CA SER A 439 24.46 27.62 -21.41
C SER A 439 23.41 26.55 -21.09
N PHE A 440 22.19 26.96 -20.70
CA PHE A 440 21.07 26.06 -20.46
C PHE A 440 20.05 26.07 -21.59
N GLU A 441 19.39 24.94 -21.81
CA GLU A 441 18.18 24.90 -22.63
C GLU A 441 16.98 25.29 -21.75
N GLU A 442 16.25 26.32 -22.19
CA GLU A 442 15.02 26.76 -21.54
C GLU A 442 13.93 25.70 -21.74
N VAL A 443 13.47 25.08 -20.65
CA VAL A 443 12.33 24.17 -20.68
C VAL A 443 11.25 24.74 -19.76
N GLN A 444 10.26 25.40 -20.36
CA GLN A 444 9.02 25.77 -19.69
C GLN A 444 8.32 24.49 -19.19
N ASN A 445 8.15 24.36 -17.88
CA ASN A 445 7.22 23.39 -17.30
C ASN A 445 5.91 24.11 -16.96
N GLN A 446 4.81 23.58 -17.49
CA GLN A 446 3.42 23.89 -17.12
C GLN A 446 3.08 23.39 -15.71
#